data_AF-A0A7V6XQT5-F1
#
_entry.id   AF-A0A7V6XQT5-F1
#
_cell.length_a   1.000
_cell.length_b   1.000
_cell.length_c   1.000
_cell.angle_alpha   90.00
_cell.angle_beta   90.00
_cell.angle_gamma   90.00
#
_symmetry.space_group_name_H-M   'P 1'
#
loop_
_entity.id
_entity.type
_entity.pdbx_description
1 polymer ?
#
loop_
_entity_poly.entity_id
_entity_poly.type
_entity_poly.pdbx_seq_one_letter_code
_entity_poly.pdbx_strand_id
1 'polypeptide(L)'
;MKEELVIEQLSIFETLNSFDESRAKWKRDAGGKEYCEVLAYVPEQAIKTGKRSKIEDYQYELWEFHCHAIWIFAKCSWEEAVVLLNEHRVNEKPIGMKFYKGNMALFLATQIEKYL
;
A
#
# COMPACT_ATOMS: atom_id res chain seq x y z
N MET A 1 31.67 -15.72 7.38
CA MET A 1 30.96 -14.68 8.17
C MET A 1 31.21 -13.31 7.55
N LYS A 2 30.42 -12.92 6.56
CA LYS A 2 30.38 -11.55 5.97
C LYS A 2 29.02 -11.33 5.26
N GLU A 3 27.93 -11.80 5.84
CA GLU A 3 26.57 -11.65 5.25
C GLU A 3 25.56 -10.97 6.19
N GLU A 4 25.88 -10.75 7.47
CA GLU A 4 24.93 -10.15 8.42
C GLU A 4 24.81 -8.62 8.32
N LEU A 5 25.83 -7.93 7.78
CA LEU A 5 25.87 -6.45 7.77
C LEU A 5 24.99 -5.79 6.70
N VAL A 6 24.51 -6.54 5.70
CA VAL A 6 23.71 -5.97 4.58
C VAL A 6 22.22 -5.97 4.90
N ILE A 7 21.75 -6.86 5.77
CA ILE A 7 20.32 -7.04 6.07
C ILE A 7 19.79 -5.93 6.98
N GLU A 8 20.59 -5.43 7.93
CA GLU A 8 20.15 -4.38 8.85
C GLU A 8 20.07 -2.98 8.22
N GLN A 9 20.86 -2.69 7.18
CA GLN A 9 20.80 -1.38 6.51
C GLN A 9 19.63 -1.25 5.54
N LEU A 10 19.13 -2.33 4.94
CA LEU A 10 17.99 -2.29 4.03
C LEU A 10 16.66 -2.03 4.76
N SER A 11 16.48 -2.58 5.97
CA SER A 11 15.24 -2.40 6.75
C SER A 11 15.02 -0.96 7.21
N ILE A 12 16.10 -0.20 7.43
CA ILE A 12 16.05 1.21 7.88
C ILE A 12 15.51 2.13 6.78
N PHE A 13 15.87 1.88 5.51
CA PHE A 13 15.35 2.68 4.39
C PHE A 13 13.89 2.35 4.05
N GLU A 14 13.48 1.09 4.22
CA GLU A 14 12.08 0.68 4.08
C GLU A 14 11.18 1.31 5.16
N THR A 15 11.70 1.50 6.39
CA THR A 15 10.97 2.20 7.46
C THR A 15 10.94 3.72 7.32
N LEU A 16 11.94 4.34 6.69
CA LEU A 16 11.99 5.81 6.54
C LEU A 16 10.96 6.36 5.55
N ASN A 17 10.50 5.54 4.61
CA ASN A 17 9.53 5.91 3.60
C ASN A 17 8.15 5.30 3.85
N SER A 18 7.89 4.70 5.01
CA SER A 18 6.55 4.24 5.37
C SER A 18 5.57 5.41 5.51
N PHE A 19 4.27 5.11 5.52
CA PHE A 19 3.24 6.11 5.77
C PHE A 19 3.47 6.88 7.09
N ASP A 20 3.44 8.21 7.00
CA ASP A 20 3.65 9.18 8.07
C ASP A 20 2.43 10.12 8.13
N GLU A 21 1.60 9.93 9.14
CA GLU A 21 0.35 10.70 9.34
C GLU A 21 0.61 12.20 9.47
N SER A 22 1.78 12.62 9.99
CA SER A 22 2.10 14.05 10.17
C SER A 22 2.27 14.81 8.85
N ARG A 23 2.57 14.08 7.77
CA ARG A 23 2.76 14.61 6.41
C ARG A 23 1.49 14.50 5.55
N ALA A 24 0.49 13.77 6.02
CA ALA A 24 -0.74 13.50 5.28
C ALA A 24 -1.65 14.73 5.23
N LYS A 25 -2.04 15.12 4.01
CA LYS A 25 -3.08 16.15 3.78
C LYS A 25 -4.46 15.51 3.82
N TRP A 26 -5.08 15.55 4.99
CA TRP A 26 -6.41 14.99 5.20
C TRP A 26 -7.50 15.80 4.49
N LYS A 27 -8.33 15.10 3.72
CA LYS A 27 -9.54 15.57 3.03
C LYS A 27 -10.74 14.80 3.56
N ARG A 28 -11.94 15.31 3.37
CA ARG A 28 -13.19 14.61 3.72
C ARG A 28 -13.96 14.27 2.45
N ASP A 29 -14.45 13.04 2.35
CA ASP A 29 -15.35 12.65 1.27
C ASP A 29 -16.80 13.07 1.56
N ALA A 30 -17.71 12.83 0.62
CA ALA A 30 -19.13 13.16 0.77
C ALA A 30 -19.82 12.41 1.92
N GLY A 31 -19.25 11.28 2.36
CA GLY A 31 -19.71 10.51 3.51
C GLY A 31 -19.10 10.96 4.84
N GLY A 32 -18.28 12.04 4.84
CA GLY A 32 -17.61 12.57 6.02
C GLY A 32 -16.38 11.77 6.47
N LYS A 33 -15.93 10.77 5.70
CA LYS A 33 -14.73 9.99 6.03
C LYS A 33 -13.47 10.75 5.66
N GLU A 34 -12.52 10.78 6.58
CA GLU A 34 -11.21 11.41 6.37
C GLU A 34 -10.30 10.49 5.56
N TYR A 35 -9.67 11.05 4.53
CA TYR A 35 -8.74 10.35 3.66
C TYR A 35 -7.57 11.24 3.24
N CYS A 36 -6.46 10.64 2.84
CA CYS A 36 -5.36 11.31 2.15
C CYS A 36 -5.07 10.60 0.83
N GLU A 37 -4.51 11.35 -0.11
CA GLU A 37 -4.09 10.84 -1.41
C GLU A 37 -2.56 10.73 -1.41
N VAL A 38 -2.06 9.59 -1.86
CA VAL A 38 -0.64 9.29 -1.88
C VAL A 38 -0.24 8.66 -3.21
N LEU A 39 1.02 8.79 -3.56
CA LEU A 39 1.70 8.00 -4.57
C LEU A 39 2.58 7.01 -3.81
N ALA A 40 2.32 5.72 -3.95
CA ALA A 40 2.89 4.69 -3.09
C ALA A 40 3.24 3.42 -3.86
N TYR A 41 4.26 2.69 -3.39
CA TYR A 41 4.62 1.38 -3.91
C TYR A 41 3.70 0.32 -3.31
N VAL A 42 3.25 -0.63 -4.13
CA VAL A 42 2.50 -1.79 -3.64
C VAL A 42 3.50 -2.77 -3.02
N PRO A 43 3.31 -3.22 -1.77
CA PRO A 43 4.17 -4.22 -1.15
C PRO A 43 4.23 -5.52 -1.97
N GLU A 44 5.39 -6.16 -2.05
CA GLU A 44 5.55 -7.43 -2.78
C GLU A 44 4.58 -8.51 -2.28
N GLN A 45 4.32 -8.49 -0.97
CA GLN A 45 3.44 -9.41 -0.25
C GLN A 45 1.94 -9.20 -0.52
N ALA A 46 1.54 -8.11 -1.18
CA ALA A 46 0.14 -7.85 -1.54
C ALA A 46 -0.27 -8.72 -2.74
N ILE A 47 -0.45 -10.02 -2.50
CA ILE A 47 -0.79 -11.03 -3.49
C ILE A 47 -2.07 -11.78 -3.14
N LYS A 48 -2.87 -12.07 -4.16
CA LYS A 48 -4.02 -12.96 -4.04
C LYS A 48 -3.54 -14.41 -4.04
N THR A 49 -3.63 -15.09 -2.90
CA THR A 49 -3.32 -16.52 -2.76
C THR A 49 -4.61 -17.35 -2.70
N GLY A 50 -4.51 -18.66 -2.99
CA GLY A 50 -5.65 -19.58 -3.05
C GLY A 50 -5.70 -20.62 -1.92
N LYS A 51 -4.82 -20.49 -0.92
CA LYS A 51 -4.66 -21.43 0.20
C LYS A 51 -4.93 -20.69 1.52
N ARG A 52 -5.24 -21.43 2.58
CA ARG A 52 -5.56 -20.88 3.90
C ARG A 52 -4.40 -21.11 4.86
N SER A 53 -3.69 -20.05 5.18
CA SER A 53 -2.72 -19.96 6.26
C SER A 53 -2.69 -18.52 6.77
N LYS A 54 -2.20 -18.29 8.01
CA LYS A 54 -2.15 -16.93 8.58
C LYS A 54 -1.36 -15.94 7.72
N ILE A 55 -0.29 -16.41 7.07
CA ILE A 55 0.53 -15.58 6.17
C ILE A 55 -0.27 -15.26 4.91
N GLU A 56 -0.94 -16.24 4.33
CA GLU A 56 -1.74 -16.06 3.13
C GLU A 56 -2.97 -15.18 3.36
N ASP A 57 -3.60 -15.29 4.53
CA ASP A 57 -4.70 -14.41 4.94
C ASP A 57 -4.23 -12.96 5.02
N TYR A 58 -3.07 -12.71 5.64
CA TYR A 58 -2.46 -11.38 5.69
C TYR A 58 -2.10 -10.83 4.30
N GLN A 59 -1.50 -11.66 3.44
CA GLN A 59 -1.18 -11.27 2.06
C GLN A 59 -2.43 -10.92 1.25
N TYR A 60 -3.50 -11.70 1.44
CA TYR A 60 -4.79 -11.46 0.80
C TYR A 60 -5.45 -10.18 1.30
N GLU A 61 -5.43 -9.92 2.62
CA GLU A 61 -5.91 -8.66 3.19
C GLU A 61 -5.14 -7.47 2.61
N LEU A 62 -3.80 -7.52 2.60
CA LEU A 62 -2.98 -6.47 1.99
C LEU A 62 -3.35 -6.23 0.52
N TRP A 63 -3.50 -7.31 -0.25
CA TRP A 63 -3.92 -7.23 -1.65
C TRP A 63 -5.29 -6.56 -1.80
N GLU A 64 -6.28 -6.94 -1.00
CA GLU A 64 -7.63 -6.38 -1.05
C GLU A 64 -7.64 -4.88 -0.70
N PHE A 65 -6.94 -4.49 0.36
CA PHE A 65 -6.87 -3.09 0.78
C PHE A 65 -6.16 -2.19 -0.25
N HIS A 66 -5.08 -2.68 -0.88
CA HIS A 66 -4.40 -1.93 -1.93
C HIS A 66 -5.25 -1.84 -3.20
N CYS A 67 -5.92 -2.92 -3.61
CA CYS A 67 -6.88 -2.89 -4.72
C CYS A 67 -7.97 -1.85 -4.47
N HIS A 68 -8.56 -1.84 -3.27
CA HIS A 68 -9.60 -0.89 -2.90
C HIS A 68 -9.09 0.56 -2.87
N ALA A 69 -7.88 0.80 -2.37
CA ALA A 69 -7.26 2.13 -2.35
C ALA A 69 -6.99 2.67 -3.76
N ILE A 70 -6.54 1.80 -4.68
CA ILE A 70 -6.34 2.13 -6.10
C ILE A 70 -7.69 2.37 -6.79
N TRP A 71 -8.66 1.47 -6.58
CA TRP A 71 -10.00 1.54 -7.17
C TRP A 71 -10.67 2.89 -6.91
N ILE A 72 -10.67 3.33 -5.66
CA ILE A 72 -11.28 4.61 -5.27
C ILE A 72 -10.49 5.81 -5.82
N PHE A 73 -9.16 5.72 -5.86
CA PHE A 73 -8.31 6.80 -6.38
C PHE A 73 -8.47 6.97 -7.89
N ALA A 74 -8.34 5.88 -8.65
CA ALA A 74 -8.37 5.86 -10.11
C ALA A 74 -9.78 5.99 -10.69
N LYS A 75 -10.83 5.77 -9.88
CA LYS A 75 -12.24 5.77 -10.30
C LYS A 75 -12.50 4.81 -11.47
N CYS A 76 -11.89 3.63 -11.39
CA CYS A 76 -12.00 2.57 -12.39
C CYS A 76 -12.96 1.45 -11.93
N SER A 77 -13.04 0.37 -12.70
CA SER A 77 -13.66 -0.89 -12.23
C SER A 77 -12.75 -1.63 -11.25
N TRP A 78 -13.32 -2.59 -10.52
CA TRP A 78 -12.55 -3.42 -9.60
C TRP A 78 -11.50 -4.26 -10.34
N GLU A 79 -11.88 -4.83 -11.49
CA GLU A 79 -11.01 -5.64 -12.34
C GLU A 79 -9.81 -4.83 -12.84
N GLU A 80 -10.04 -3.59 -13.26
CA GLU A 80 -8.97 -2.67 -13.66
C GLU A 80 -8.05 -2.34 -12.47
N ALA A 81 -8.59 -2.14 -11.26
CA ALA A 81 -7.78 -1.91 -10.07
C ALA A 81 -6.86 -3.11 -9.74
N VAL A 82 -7.36 -4.34 -9.90
CA VAL A 82 -6.55 -5.56 -9.75
C VAL A 82 -5.42 -5.62 -10.78
N VAL A 83 -5.71 -5.29 -12.04
CA VAL A 83 -4.71 -5.24 -13.11
C VAL A 83 -3.65 -4.19 -12.80
N LEU A 84 -4.07 -2.97 -12.43
CA LEU A 84 -3.18 -1.88 -12.06
C LEU A 84 -2.30 -2.24 -10.85
N LEU A 85 -2.88 -2.85 -9.81
CA LEU A 85 -2.12 -3.31 -8.66
C LEU A 85 -1.01 -4.27 -9.10
N ASN A 86 -1.36 -5.29 -9.89
CA ASN A 86 -0.40 -6.31 -10.29
C ASN A 86 0.70 -5.74 -11.21
N GLU A 87 0.32 -4.89 -12.17
CA GLU A 87 1.28 -4.24 -13.07
C GLU A 87 2.26 -3.35 -12.29
N HIS A 88 1.75 -2.49 -11.41
CA HIS A 88 2.59 -1.57 -10.65
C HIS A 88 3.46 -2.29 -9.61
N ARG A 89 2.94 -3.33 -8.96
CA ARG A 89 3.70 -4.17 -8.04
C ARG A 89 4.85 -4.90 -8.74
N VAL A 90 4.58 -5.58 -9.86
CA VAL A 90 5.60 -6.34 -10.61
C VAL A 90 6.67 -5.44 -11.22
N ASN A 91 6.29 -4.25 -11.67
CA ASN A 91 7.22 -3.29 -12.26
C ASN A 91 7.88 -2.35 -11.25
N GLU A 92 7.61 -2.52 -9.94
CA GLU A 92 8.09 -1.63 -8.88
C GLU A 92 7.83 -0.16 -9.21
N LYS A 93 6.61 0.16 -9.65
CA LYS A 93 6.19 1.53 -9.97
C LYS A 93 5.20 2.03 -8.94
N PRO A 94 5.37 3.25 -8.42
CA PRO A 94 4.40 3.76 -7.47
C PRO A 94 3.09 4.09 -8.20
N ILE A 95 1.97 3.97 -7.48
CA ILE A 95 0.62 4.21 -7.99
C ILE A 95 -0.16 5.10 -7.04
N GLY A 96 -1.08 5.89 -7.59
CA GLY A 96 -1.96 6.73 -6.82
C GLY A 96 -2.95 5.91 -6.00
N MET A 97 -3.03 6.20 -4.70
CA MET A 97 -3.91 5.51 -3.76
C MET A 97 -4.63 6.51 -2.86
N LYS A 98 -5.82 6.14 -2.41
CA LYS A 98 -6.58 6.88 -1.40
C LYS A 98 -6.61 6.10 -0.10
N PHE A 99 -5.95 6.63 0.93
CA PHE A 99 -5.90 6.02 2.26
C PHE A 99 -6.90 6.69 3.19
N TYR A 100 -7.76 5.88 3.78
CA TYR A 100 -8.73 6.34 4.77
C TYR A 100 -8.15 6.22 6.18
N LYS A 101 -8.42 7.22 7.02
CA LYS A 101 -7.88 7.30 8.38
C LYS A 101 -8.18 6.07 9.24
N GLY A 102 -9.35 5.45 9.05
CA GLY A 102 -9.75 4.23 9.76
C GLY A 102 -8.93 2.98 9.42
N ASN A 103 -8.19 2.98 8.30
CA ASN A 103 -7.49 1.81 7.79
C ASN A 103 -5.96 2.01 7.78
N MET A 104 -5.43 3.05 8.43
CA MET A 104 -3.99 3.39 8.35
C MET A 104 -3.05 2.27 8.80
N ALA A 105 -3.46 1.48 9.79
CA ALA A 105 -2.66 0.37 10.31
C ALA A 105 -2.27 -0.65 9.22
N LEU A 106 -3.10 -0.78 8.18
CA LEU A 106 -2.91 -1.72 7.07
C LEU A 106 -1.92 -1.20 6.01
N PHE A 107 -1.57 0.09 6.09
CA PHE A 107 -0.64 0.76 5.19
C PHE A 107 0.66 1.18 5.88
N LEU A 108 0.89 0.77 7.14
CA LEU A 108 2.12 1.10 7.88
C LEU A 108 3.37 0.56 7.20
N ALA A 109 3.28 -0.56 6.50
CA ALA A 109 4.39 -1.13 5.73
C ALA A 109 4.42 -0.63 4.28
N THR A 110 3.46 0.23 3.87
CA THR A 110 3.39 0.73 2.50
C THR A 110 4.35 1.90 2.33
N GLN A 111 5.27 1.77 1.39
CA GLN A 111 6.24 2.79 1.06
C GLN A 111 5.59 3.93 0.25
N ILE A 112 5.69 5.15 0.76
CA ILE A 112 5.14 6.38 0.17
C ILE A 112 6.24 7.12 -0.59
N GLU A 113 6.03 7.29 -1.89
CA GLU A 113 6.83 8.16 -2.74
C GLU A 113 6.46 9.63 -2.52
N LYS A 114 5.15 9.94 -2.47
CA LYS A 114 4.66 11.32 -2.38
C LYS A 114 3.28 11.43 -1.74
N TYR A 115 3.06 12.48 -0.95
CA TYR A 115 1.73 12.92 -0.49
C TYR A 115 1.17 13.96 -1.46
N LEU A 116 -0.09 13.79 -1.91
CA LEU A 116 -0.71 14.59 -2.98
C LEU A 116 -1.59 15.74 -2.43
#